data_AF-A0A968MMT4-F1
#
_entry.id   AF-A0A968MMT4-F1
#
_cell.length_a   1.000
_cell.length_b   1.000
_cell.length_c   1.000
_cell.angle_alpha   90.00
_cell.angle_beta   90.00
_cell.angle_gamma   90.00
#
_symmetry.space_group_name_H-M   'P 1'
#
loop_
_entity.id
_entity.type
_entity.pdbx_description
1 polymer ?
#
loop_
_entity_poly.entity_id
_entity_poly.type
_entity_poly.pdbx_seq_one_letter_code
_entity_poly.pdbx_strand_id
1 'polypeptide(L)' 'MLTPEGEQERDTVVVPLNESNPALGYLRPPHQPDDKKPRLEIAFGVNADRWLCASVFDLRTRRYMMREEPVVRLL' A
#
# COMPACT_ATOMS: atom_id res chain seq x y z
N MET A 1 44.74 -12.93 -5.59
CA MET A 1 43.91 -13.44 -4.48
C MET A 1 43.10 -12.27 -3.97
N LEU A 2 41.78 -12.38 -4.04
CA LEU A 2 40.67 -11.54 -3.51
C LEU A 2 39.55 -11.61 -4.56
N THR A 3 38.63 -12.55 -4.37
CA THR A 3 37.38 -12.71 -5.13
C THR A 3 36.38 -11.62 -4.73
N PRO A 4 35.60 -11.06 -5.66
CA PRO A 4 34.47 -10.22 -5.27
C PRO A 4 33.39 -11.13 -4.67
N GLU A 5 33.15 -10.96 -3.38
CA GLU A 5 32.07 -11.61 -2.65
C GLU A 5 30.73 -11.18 -3.27
N GLY A 6 29.90 -12.19 -3.58
CA GLY A 6 28.70 -12.03 -4.38
C GLY A 6 27.73 -11.00 -3.82
N GLU A 7 27.26 -10.12 -4.71
CA GLU A 7 26.00 -9.42 -4.52
C GLU A 7 24.91 -10.50 -4.35
N GLN A 8 24.47 -10.72 -3.11
CA GLN A 8 23.19 -11.35 -2.87
C GLN A 8 22.15 -10.45 -3.53
N GLU A 9 21.67 -10.83 -4.71
CA GLU A 9 20.43 -10.34 -5.29
C GLU A 9 19.37 -10.44 -4.19
N ARG A 10 19.09 -9.31 -3.53
CA ARG A 10 17.98 -9.22 -2.59
C ARG A 10 16.75 -9.36 -3.45
N ASP A 11 16.18 -10.56 -3.43
CA ASP A 11 14.97 -10.95 -4.14
C ASP A 11 13.91 -9.86 -3.86
N THR A 12 13.78 -8.93 -4.80
CA THR A 12 12.91 -7.78 -4.64
C THR A 12 11.53 -8.28 -4.99
N VAL A 13 10.76 -8.63 -3.96
CA VAL A 13 9.39 -9.10 -4.13
C VAL A 13 8.52 -7.94 -4.60
N VAL A 14 8.37 -7.82 -5.91
CA VAL A 14 7.42 -6.90 -6.55
C VAL A 14 6.04 -7.55 -6.46
N VAL A 15 5.27 -7.15 -5.46
CA VAL A 15 3.88 -7.59 -5.32
C VAL A 15 2.99 -6.66 -6.13
N PRO A 16 2.34 -7.13 -7.22
CA PRO A 16 1.29 -6.36 -7.84
C PRO A 16 0.18 -6.17 -6.81
N LEU A 17 -0.11 -4.91 -6.48
CA LEU A 17 -1.21 -4.52 -5.60
C LEU A 17 -2.53 -4.88 -6.30
N ASN A 18 -2.93 -6.15 -6.16
CA ASN A 18 -4.20 -6.76 -6.53
C ASN A 18 -4.82 -6.32 -7.86
N GLU A 19 -4.61 -7.09 -8.92
CA GLU A 19 -5.38 -6.94 -10.17
C GLU A 19 -6.90 -7.18 -9.97
N SER A 20 -7.28 -7.92 -8.93
CA SER A 20 -8.66 -8.31 -8.64
C SER A 20 -9.36 -7.45 -7.59
N ASN A 21 -8.65 -6.54 -6.91
CA ASN A 21 -9.28 -5.71 -5.89
C ASN A 21 -10.06 -4.61 -6.62
N PRO A 22 -11.40 -4.54 -6.51
CA PRO A 22 -12.14 -3.42 -7.07
C PRO A 22 -11.44 -2.15 -6.62
N ALA A 23 -11.14 -1.25 -7.56
CA ALA A 23 -10.60 0.07 -7.25
C ALA A 23 -11.27 0.57 -5.97
N LEU A 24 -10.47 1.08 -5.02
CA LEU A 24 -10.72 1.52 -3.61
C LEU A 24 -12.04 2.27 -3.32
N GLY A 25 -12.92 2.38 -4.30
CA GLY A 25 -14.11 3.16 -4.41
C GLY A 25 -13.81 4.37 -5.29
N TYR A 26 -14.71 5.33 -5.21
CA TYR A 26 -14.51 6.65 -5.77
C TYR A 26 -14.45 7.65 -4.63
N LEU A 27 -13.59 8.66 -4.78
CA LEU A 27 -13.63 9.81 -3.87
C LEU A 27 -14.99 10.51 -4.02
N ARG A 28 -15.68 10.70 -2.89
CA ARG A 28 -16.97 11.39 -2.82
C ARG A 28 -16.91 12.46 -1.73
N PRO A 29 -16.88 13.76 -2.10
CA PRO A 29 -16.82 14.30 -3.46
C PRO A 29 -15.46 14.03 -4.14
N PRO A 30 -15.41 14.05 -5.49
CA PRO A 30 -14.16 13.95 -6.25
C PRO A 30 -13.12 14.98 -5.79
N HIS A 31 -11.84 14.62 -5.91
CA HIS A 31 -10.74 15.57 -5.70
C HIS A 31 -10.56 16.40 -6.96
N GLN A 32 -10.51 17.72 -6.80
CA GLN A 32 -10.43 18.64 -7.94
C GLN A 32 -8.96 18.82 -8.36
N PRO A 33 -8.65 19.01 -9.67
CA PRO A 33 -7.27 19.16 -10.14
C PRO A 33 -6.52 20.38 -9.55
N ASP A 34 -7.26 21.41 -9.15
CA ASP A 34 -6.76 22.64 -8.54
C ASP A 34 -6.57 22.53 -7.02
N ASP A 35 -7.19 21.54 -6.38
CA ASP A 35 -7.03 21.28 -4.94
C ASP A 35 -5.65 20.67 -4.66
N LYS A 36 -4.79 21.43 -3.99
CA LYS A 36 -3.42 21.00 -3.61
C LYS A 36 -3.36 20.31 -2.26
N LYS A 37 -4.46 20.21 -1.52
CA LYS A 37 -4.46 19.58 -0.20
C LYS A 37 -4.34 18.06 -0.37
N PRO A 38 -3.52 17.38 0.44
CA PRO A 38 -3.45 15.93 0.40
C PRO A 38 -4.82 15.33 0.69
N ARG A 39 -5.22 14.35 -0.11
CA ARG A 39 -6.55 13.75 -0.01
C ARG A 39 -6.58 12.41 0.70
N LEU A 40 -5.56 11.59 0.49
CA LEU A 40 -5.47 10.24 1.01
C LEU A 40 -4.25 10.11 1.90
N GLU A 41 -4.43 9.49 3.04
CA GLU A 41 -3.36 8.89 3.82
C GLU A 41 -3.32 7.40 3.49
N ILE A 42 -2.16 6.90 3.08
CA ILE A 42 -1.93 5.50 2.76
C ILE A 42 -0.91 4.98 3.76
N ALA A 43 -1.28 3.93 4.48
CA ALA A 43 -0.44 3.30 5.48
C ALA A 43 -0.28 1.81 5.17
N PHE A 44 0.91 1.30 5.43
CA PHE A 44 1.23 -0.13 5.36
C PHE A 44 1.73 -0.59 6.72
N GLY A 45 1.35 -1.80 7.12
CA GLY A 45 1.77 -2.38 8.39
C GLY A 45 1.77 -3.90 8.31
N VAL A 46 2.65 -4.54 9.07
CA VAL A 46 2.64 -6.00 9.24
C VAL A 46 1.84 -6.32 10.49
N ASN A 47 0.81 -7.16 10.34
CA ASN A 47 -0.01 -7.59 11.48
C ASN A 47 0.59 -8.83 12.19
N ALA A 48 -0.05 -9.27 13.28
CA ALA A 48 0.40 -10.40 14.08
C ALA A 48 0.45 -11.74 13.31
N ASP A 49 -0.36 -11.87 12.27
CA ASP A 49 -0.44 -13.05 11.39
C ASP A 49 0.56 -13.00 10.22
N ARG A 50 1.49 -12.04 10.26
CA ARG A 50 2.51 -11.75 9.25
C ARG A 50 1.93 -11.38 7.88
N TRP A 51 0.78 -10.74 7.84
CA TRP A 51 0.31 -10.10 6.61
C TRP A 51 0.84 -8.67 6.54
N LEU A 52 1.40 -8.30 5.39
CA LEU A 52 1.48 -6.90 5.01
C LEU A 52 0.07 -6.44 4.66
N CYS A 53 -0.48 -5.57 5.49
CA CYS A 53 -1.78 -4.96 5.32
C CYS A 53 -1.63 -3.53 4.81
N ALA A 54 -2.62 -3.08 4.05
CA ALA A 54 -2.74 -1.70 3.60
C ALA A 54 -4.00 -1.04 4.19
N SER A 55 -3.90 0.24 4.52
CA SER A 55 -5.03 1.09 4.92
C SER A 55 -5.03 2.36 4.09
N VAL A 56 -6.22 2.82 3.73
CA VAL A 56 -6.43 4.08 3.00
C VAL A 56 -7.48 4.89 3.73
N PHE A 57 -7.07 6.05 4.22
CA PHE A 57 -7.91 6.99 4.94
C PHE A 57 -8.11 8.26 4.12
N ASP A 58 -9.38 8.63 3.92
CA ASP A 58 -9.75 9.87 3.26
C ASP A 58 -9.68 11.03 4.27
N LEU A 59 -8.68 11.91 4.10
CA LEU A 59 -8.43 13.04 4.98
C LEU A 59 -9.54 14.10 4.95
N ARG A 60 -10.27 14.21 3.83
CA ARG A 60 -11.36 15.19 3.70
C ARG A 60 -12.62 14.71 4.41
N THR A 61 -13.03 13.47 4.16
CA THR A 61 -14.26 12.91 4.75
C THR A 61 -14.04 12.30 6.13
N ARG A 62 -12.77 12.12 6.52
CA ARG A 62 -12.32 11.48 7.77
C ARG A 62 -12.86 10.05 7.91
N ARG A 63 -12.77 9.28 6.83
CA ARG A 63 -13.28 7.90 6.78
C ARG A 63 -12.25 6.97 6.16
N TYR A 64 -12.20 5.74 6.66
CA TYR A 64 -11.47 4.68 6.00
C TYR A 64 -12.21 4.27 4.73
N MET A 65 -11.51 4.33 3.61
CA MET A 65 -11.92 3.69 2.35
C MET A 65 -11.50 2.22 2.35
N MET A 66 -10.39 1.92 3.03
CA MET A 66 -9.82 0.60 3.22
C MET A 66 -9.13 0.56 4.57
N ARG A 67 -9.30 -0.49 5.37
CA ARG A 67 -8.69 -0.59 6.69
C ARG A 67 -8.13 -1.98 6.93
N GLU A 68 -6.81 -2.04 7.14
CA GLU A 68 -6.06 -3.26 7.47
C GLU A 68 -6.28 -4.41 6.48
N GLU A 69 -6.55 -4.10 5.21
CA GLU A 69 -6.80 -5.13 4.20
C GLU A 69 -5.49 -5.87 3.85
N PRO A 70 -5.50 -7.21 3.84
CA PRO A 70 -4.31 -7.99 3.55
C PRO A 70 -3.88 -7.84 2.08
N VAL A 71 -2.59 -7.60 1.87
CA VAL A 71 -1.98 -7.48 0.52
C VAL A 71 -1.14 -8.71 0.22
N VAL A 72 -0.19 -9.04 1.08
CA VAL A 72 0.71 -10.19 0.91
C VAL A 72 1.03 -10.82 2.26
N ARG A 73 1.17 -12.14 2.28
CA ARG A 73 1.61 -12.87 3.46
C ARG A 73 3.12 -13.01 3.45
N LEU A 74 3.75 -12.57 4.53
CA LEU A 74 5.18 -12.70 4.79
C LEU A 74 5.38 -14.05 5.50
N LEU A 75 5.77 -15.08 4.76
CA LEU A 75 5.98 -16.43 5.28
C LEU A 75 7.24 -16.50 6.16
#